data_AF-A0A329RPJ0-F1
#
_entry.id   AF-A0A329RPJ0-F1
#
_cell.length_a   1.000
_cell.length_b   1.000
_cell.length_c   1.000
_cell.angle_alpha   90.00
_cell.angle_beta   90.00
_cell.angle_gamma   90.00
#
_symmetry.space_group_name_H-M   'P 1'
#
loop_
_entity.id
_entity.type
_entity.pdbx_description
1 polymer ?
#
loop_
_entity_poly.entity_id
_entity_poly.type
_entity_poly.pdbx_seq_one_letter_code
_entity_poly.pdbx_strand_id
1 'polypeptide(L)'
;MLRVGFFDGGSRGNPGAGGSGSVVVERNSQTGELEITWLVATSLRTKTTTNNVAEFIGLFFLLSDALRSLVVSAYDNLYSAVNNLR
;
A
#
# COMPACT_ATOMS: atom_id res chain seq x y z
N MET A 1 -4.12 12.11 -12.13
CA MET A 1 -4.10 11.70 -10.72
C MET A 1 -2.72 11.20 -10.37
N LEU A 2 -2.14 11.67 -9.26
CA LEU A 2 -0.84 11.21 -8.76
C LEU A 2 -1.09 10.34 -7.53
N ARG A 3 -0.57 9.11 -7.52
CA ARG A 3 -0.60 8.23 -6.34
C ARG A 3 0.77 8.19 -5.68
N VAL A 4 0.79 8.35 -4.36
CA VAL A 4 2.00 8.29 -3.54
C VAL A 4 1.78 7.28 -2.43
N GLY A 5 2.73 6.35 -2.29
CA GLY A 5 2.74 5.36 -1.24
C GLY A 5 3.65 5.75 -0.09
N PHE A 6 3.17 5.60 1.14
CA PHE A 6 3.96 5.74 2.36
C PHE A 6 3.95 4.41 3.11
N PHE A 7 5.05 4.08 3.77
CA PHE A 7 5.16 2.93 4.65
C PHE A 7 6.05 3.28 5.83
N ASP A 8 5.81 2.59 6.94
CA ASP A 8 6.66 2.64 8.12
C ASP A 8 6.53 1.32 8.90
N GLY A 9 7.50 1.05 9.76
CA GLY A 9 7.47 -0.09 10.65
C GLY A 9 8.36 0.12 11.85
N GLY A 10 7.95 -0.45 12.98
CA GLY A 10 8.68 -0.29 14.22
C GLY A 10 8.58 -1.51 15.12
N SER A 11 9.54 -1.64 16.03
CA SER A 11 9.57 -2.67 17.07
C SER A 11 9.85 -2.06 18.43
N ARG A 12 9.20 -2.59 19.47
CA ARG A 12 9.44 -2.23 20.88
C ARG A 12 10.61 -3.07 21.41
N GLY A 13 11.83 -2.56 21.19
CA GLY A 13 13.08 -3.31 21.30
C GLY A 13 13.58 -3.76 19.92
N ASN A 14 14.88 -4.00 19.76
CA ASN A 14 15.47 -4.41 18.48
C ASN A 14 16.44 -5.60 18.68
N PRO A 15 15.93 -6.84 18.80
CA PRO A 15 14.56 -7.28 18.45
C PRO A 15 13.52 -7.05 19.55
N GLY A 16 12.24 -7.01 19.16
CA GLY A 16 11.09 -6.86 20.05
C GLY A 16 9.75 -6.99 19.32
N ALA A 17 8.64 -6.87 20.06
CA ALA A 17 7.31 -6.90 19.43
C ALA A 17 7.12 -5.70 18.51
N GLY A 18 6.69 -5.91 17.26
CA GLY A 18 6.61 -4.85 16.27
C GLY A 18 5.29 -4.74 15.54
N GLY A 19 5.28 -3.88 14.54
CA GLY A 19 4.17 -3.67 13.63
C GLY A 19 4.60 -2.81 12.44
N SER A 20 3.80 -2.86 11.38
CA SER A 20 4.03 -2.07 10.17
C SER A 20 2.73 -1.45 9.68
N GLY A 21 2.85 -0.36 8.93
CA GLY A 21 1.73 0.33 8.32
C GLY A 21 2.10 0.85 6.94
N SER A 22 1.12 0.84 6.04
CA SER A 22 1.27 1.36 4.69
C SER A 22 0.00 2.05 4.24
N VAL A 23 0.13 3.12 3.45
CA VAL A 23 -0.98 3.91 2.94
C VAL A 23 -0.69 4.38 1.51
N VAL A 24 -1.70 4.34 0.66
CA VAL A 24 -1.68 4.99 -0.65
C VAL A 24 -2.58 6.21 -0.60
N VAL A 25 -2.01 7.35 -0.94
CA VAL A 25 -2.73 8.62 -1.06
C VAL A 25 -2.79 9.00 -2.52
N GLU A 26 -3.97 9.39 -2.98
CA GLU A 26 -4.20 9.92 -4.30
C GLU A 26 -4.40 11.43 -4.23
N ARG A 27 -3.63 12.18 -5.01
CA ARG A 27 -3.75 13.62 -5.14
C ARG A 27 -4.57 13.95 -6.38
N ASN A 28 -5.68 14.66 -6.18
CA ASN A 28 -6.42 15.27 -7.27
C ASN A 28 -5.57 16.38 -7.89
N SER A 29 -5.27 16.28 -9.18
CA SER A 29 -4.39 17.22 -9.88
C SER A 29 -5.03 18.59 -10.13
N GLN A 30 -6.37 18.68 -10.06
CA GLN A 30 -7.11 19.93 -10.28
C GLN A 30 -7.38 20.66 -8.96
N THR A 31 -7.84 19.93 -7.93
CA THR A 31 -8.20 20.53 -6.63
C THR A 31 -7.05 20.53 -5.63
N GLY A 32 -6.05 19.68 -5.83
CA GLY A 32 -4.94 19.48 -4.89
C GLY A 32 -5.30 18.65 -3.66
N GLU A 33 -6.56 18.22 -3.53
CA GLU A 33 -7.06 17.41 -2.42
C GLU A 33 -6.37 16.04 -2.38
N LEU A 34 -6.22 15.51 -1.16
CA LEU A 34 -5.61 14.22 -0.88
C LEU A 34 -6.68 13.25 -0.38
N GLU A 35 -6.77 12.09 -1.01
CA GLU A 35 -7.67 11.00 -0.62
C GLU A 35 -6.87 9.74 -0.29
N ILE A 36 -7.20 9.09 0.82
CA ILE A 36 -6.63 7.78 1.15
C ILE A 36 -7.41 6.73 0.37
N THR A 37 -6.76 6.04 -0.56
CA THR A 37 -7.39 5.04 -1.42
C THR A 37 -7.13 3.61 -0.95
N TRP A 38 -6.09 3.42 -0.15
CA TRP A 38 -5.78 2.13 0.45
C TRP A 38 -4.91 2.30 1.71
N LEU A 39 -5.14 1.45 2.71
CA LEU A 39 -4.35 1.42 3.94
C LEU A 39 -4.31 -0.01 4.51
N VAL A 40 -3.17 -0.37 5.09
CA VAL A 40 -3.00 -1.59 5.89
C VAL A 40 -2.21 -1.30 7.16
N ALA A 41 -2.54 -1.99 8.25
CA ALA A 41 -1.77 -2.00 9.48
C ALA A 41 -1.60 -3.45 9.96
N THR A 42 -0.37 -3.87 10.23
CA THR A 42 -0.04 -5.25 10.59
C THR A 42 0.64 -5.31 11.95
N SER A 43 0.12 -6.14 12.84
CA SER A 43 0.78 -6.43 14.13
C SER A 43 1.75 -7.60 13.99
N LEU A 44 3.04 -7.34 14.24
CA LEU A 44 4.11 -8.32 14.23
C LEU A 44 4.42 -8.73 15.67
N ARG A 45 3.52 -9.53 16.26
CA ARG A 45 3.48 -9.87 17.69
C ARG A 45 4.68 -10.66 18.21
N THR A 46 5.55 -11.14 17.33
CA THR A 46 6.74 -11.88 17.72
C THR A 46 7.75 -10.97 18.43
N LYS A 47 8.36 -11.48 19.51
CA LYS A 47 9.45 -10.78 20.22
C LYS A 47 10.76 -10.72 19.43
N THR A 48 10.83 -11.35 18.26
CA THR A 48 12.03 -11.43 17.43
C THR A 48 12.03 -10.44 16.25
N THR A 49 11.00 -9.60 16.10
CA THR A 49 10.96 -8.60 15.02
C THR A 49 11.98 -7.49 15.27
N THR A 50 12.83 -7.23 14.28
CA THR A 50 13.66 -6.02 14.24
C THR A 50 12.92 -4.88 13.55
N ASN A 51 13.37 -3.65 13.76
CA ASN A 51 12.81 -2.47 13.06
C ASN A 51 12.89 -2.64 11.54
N ASN A 52 14.04 -3.09 11.02
CA ASN A 52 14.25 -3.31 9.59
C ASN A 52 13.25 -4.35 9.01
N VAL A 53 12.93 -5.41 9.77
CA VAL A 53 11.92 -6.39 9.36
C VAL A 53 10.53 -5.76 9.34
N ALA A 54 10.19 -4.93 10.33
CA ALA A 54 8.91 -4.23 10.36
C ALA A 54 8.77 -3.25 9.18
N GLU A 55 9.78 -2.42 8.92
CA GLU A 55 9.82 -1.50 7.79
C GLU A 55 9.69 -2.23 6.44
N PHE A 56 10.44 -3.33 6.27
CA PHE A 56 10.38 -4.16 5.07
C PHE A 56 8.98 -4.73 4.84
N ILE A 57 8.29 -5.18 5.88
CA ILE A 57 6.92 -5.70 5.75
C ILE A 57 5.96 -4.58 5.33
N GLY A 58 6.13 -3.36 5.83
CA GLY A 58 5.37 -2.20 5.35
C GLY A 58 5.60 -1.94 3.86
N LEU A 59 6.86 -1.89 3.42
CA LEU A 59 7.20 -1.72 2.01
C LEU A 59 6.63 -2.85 1.14
N PHE A 60 6.74 -4.09 1.60
CA PHE A 60 6.26 -5.28 0.88
C PHE A 60 4.76 -5.20 0.61
N PHE A 61 3.95 -4.85 1.62
CA PHE A 61 2.51 -4.70 1.43
C PHE A 61 2.16 -3.54 0.50
N LEU A 62 2.87 -2.42 0.61
CA LEU A 62 2.66 -1.27 -0.27
C LEU A 62 2.88 -1.63 -1.75
N LEU A 63 4.00 -2.30 -2.07
CA LEU A 63 4.32 -2.70 -3.43
C LEU A 63 3.37 -3.79 -3.95
N SER A 64 2.94 -4.69 -3.07
CA SER A 64 1.96 -5.72 -3.41
C SER A 64 0.62 -5.11 -3.81
N ASP A 65 0.15 -4.10 -3.07
CA ASP A 65 -1.08 -3.39 -3.44
C ASP A 65 -0.92 -2.55 -4.72
N ALA A 66 0.23 -1.90 -4.92
CA ALA A 66 0.50 -1.18 -6.16
C ALA A 66 0.43 -2.11 -7.39
N LEU A 67 1.02 -3.29 -7.31
CA LEU A 67 0.94 -4.31 -8.37
C LEU A 67 -0.49 -4.81 -8.57
N ARG A 68 -1.21 -5.11 -7.48
CA ARG A 68 -2.62 -5.54 -7.54
C ARG A 68 -3.49 -4.49 -8.22
N SER A 69 -3.33 -3.22 -7.83
CA SER A 69 -4.07 -2.09 -8.39
C SER A 69 -3.79 -1.89 -9.89
N LEU A 70 -2.55 -2.11 -10.33
CA LEU A 70 -2.20 -2.06 -11.75
C LEU A 70 -2.93 -3.16 -12.54
N VAL A 71 -2.95 -4.39 -12.03
CA VAL A 71 -3.61 -5.53 -12.69
C VAL A 71 -5.12 -5.32 -12.77
N VAL A 72 -5.75 -4.87 -11.68
CA VAL A 72 -7.20 -4.58 -11.65
C VAL A 72 -7.55 -3.49 -12.65
N SER A 73 -6.80 -2.38 -12.68
CA SER A 73 -7.02 -1.31 -13.65
C SER A 73 -6.88 -1.77 -15.10
N ALA A 74 -5.87 -2.59 -15.41
CA ALA A 74 -5.68 -3.16 -16.74
C ALA A 74 -6.87 -4.05 -17.16
N TYR A 75 -7.38 -4.87 -16.24
CA TYR A 75 -8.55 -5.71 -16.47
C TYR A 75 -9.81 -4.89 -16.73
N ASP A 76 -10.09 -3.90 -15.89
CA ASP A 76 -11.27 -3.03 -16.01
C ASP A 76 -11.28 -2.25 -17.33
N ASN A 77 -10.10 -1.79 -17.77
CA ASN A 77 -9.92 -1.11 -19.05
C ASN A 77 -10.21 -2.04 -20.23
N LEU A 78 -9.68 -3.26 -20.21
CA LEU A 78 -9.92 -4.24 -21.27
C LEU A 78 -11.39 -4.64 -21.34
N TYR A 79 -12.01 -4.91 -20.18
CA TYR A 79 -13.42 -5.28 -20.10
C TYR A 79 -14.33 -4.17 -20.64
N SER A 80 -14.05 -2.92 -20.29
CA SER A 80 -14.78 -1.76 -20.79
C SER A 80 -14.61 -1.58 -22.30
N ALA A 81 -13.39 -1.72 -22.82
CA ALA A 81 -13.13 -1.62 -24.26
C ALA A 81 -13.89 -2.69 -25.07
N VAL A 82 -13.93 -3.94 -24.60
CA VAL A 82 -14.66 -5.03 -25.26
C VAL A 82 -16.17 -4.77 -25.27
N ASN A 83 -16.73 -4.26 -24.17
CA ASN A 83 -18.17 -4.01 -24.08
C ASN A 83 -18.63 -2.77 -24.84
N ASN A 84 -17.78 -1.75 -24.98
CA ASN A 84 -18.10 -0.55 -25.77
C ASN A 84 -18.01 -0.80 -27.29
N LEU A 85 -17.50 -1.96 -27.72
CA LEU A 85 -17.45 -2.39 -29.12
C LEU A 85 -18.67 -3.25 -29.52
N ARG A 86 -19.58 -3.54 -28.59
CA ARG A 86 -20.86 -4.23 -28.81
C ARG A 86 -22.00 -3.23 -28.83
#